data_AF-A0A7C1ELB0-F1
#
_entry.id   AF-A0A7C1ELB0-F1
#
_cell.length_a   1.000
_cell.length_b   1.000
_cell.length_c   1.000
_cell.angle_alpha   90.00
_cell.angle_beta   90.00
_cell.angle_gamma   90.00
#
_symmetry.space_group_name_H-M   'P 1'
#
loop_
_entity.id
_entity.type
_entity.pdbx_description
1 polymer ?
#
loop_
_entity_poly.entity_id
_entity_poly.type
_entity_poly.pdbx_seq_one_letter_code
_entity_poly.pdbx_strand_id
1 'polypeptide(L)'
;MQIAVCGIACEKCPRRVAGTCPNGDQGCVPRENKFCAVCTCAFQRGVRLCFECPDFPCETTRQGPISYDYCQYISGKESPA
;
A
#
# COMPACT_ATOMS: atom_id res chain seq x y z
N MET A 1 11.79 -3.46 -10.01
CA MET A 1 11.02 -3.50 -8.75
C MET A 1 10.23 -2.21 -8.66
N GLN A 2 8.91 -2.29 -8.76
CA GLN A 2 8.06 -1.10 -8.75
C GLN A 2 7.35 -0.98 -7.40
N ILE A 3 7.65 0.06 -6.62
CA ILE A 3 6.98 0.29 -5.33
C ILE A 3 5.59 0.85 -5.59
N ALA A 4 4.56 0.12 -5.17
CA ALA A 4 3.16 0.54 -5.23
C ALA A 4 2.86 1.59 -4.15
N VAL A 5 1.71 2.26 -4.28
CA VAL A 5 1.15 3.17 -3.25
C VAL A 5 1.21 2.61 -1.83
N CYS A 6 0.92 1.32 -1.64
CA CYS A 6 0.93 0.67 -0.33
C CYS A 6 2.34 0.46 0.27
N GLY A 7 3.41 0.88 -0.42
CA GLY A 7 4.79 0.68 0.00
C GLY A 7 5.36 -0.71 -0.33
N ILE A 8 4.54 -1.59 -0.92
CA ILE A 8 4.97 -2.91 -1.37
C ILE A 8 5.44 -2.89 -2.81
N ALA A 9 6.51 -3.64 -3.10
CA ALA A 9 6.87 -4.00 -4.46
C ALA A 9 5.67 -4.67 -5.15
N CYS A 10 5.17 -4.11 -6.25
CA CYS A 10 4.00 -4.58 -6.98
C CYS A 10 4.06 -6.11 -7.24
N GLU A 11 5.26 -6.65 -7.44
CA GLU A 11 5.57 -8.07 -7.63
C GLU A 11 5.18 -8.98 -6.45
N LYS A 12 4.93 -8.42 -5.26
CA LYS A 12 4.44 -9.13 -4.06
C LYS A 12 2.96 -8.90 -3.79
N CYS A 13 2.28 -8.08 -4.58
CA CYS A 13 0.83 -7.83 -4.42
C CYS A 13 0.04 -9.09 -4.80
N PRO A 14 -0.87 -9.61 -3.93
CA PRO A 14 -1.64 -10.82 -4.22
C PRO A 14 -2.42 -10.75 -5.55
N ARG A 15 -2.97 -9.59 -5.91
CA ARG A 15 -3.68 -9.42 -7.19
C ARG A 15 -2.76 -9.43 -8.41
N ARG A 16 -1.53 -8.90 -8.29
CA ARG A 16 -0.55 -8.94 -9.39
C ARG A 16 0.02 -10.34 -9.56
N VAL A 17 0.31 -11.03 -8.46
CA VAL A 17 0.70 -12.45 -8.46
C VAL A 17 -0.41 -13.32 -9.06
N ALA A 18 -1.68 -13.01 -8.77
CA ALA A 18 -2.84 -13.70 -9.32
C ALA A 18 -3.23 -13.26 -10.75
N GLY A 19 -2.52 -12.31 -11.38
CA GLY A 19 -2.82 -11.82 -12.73
C GLY A 19 -4.11 -11.01 -12.88
N THR A 20 -4.74 -10.59 -11.77
CA THR A 20 -6.04 -9.88 -11.73
C THR A 20 -5.90 -8.38 -11.46
N CYS A 21 -4.67 -7.85 -11.53
CA CYS A 21 -4.41 -6.43 -11.32
C CYS A 21 -4.85 -5.61 -12.54
N PRO A 22 -5.78 -4.65 -12.40
CA PRO A 22 -6.21 -3.80 -13.53
C PRO A 22 -5.11 -2.86 -14.02
N ASN A 23 -4.09 -2.61 -13.20
CA ASN A 23 -2.96 -1.74 -13.54
C ASN A 23 -1.76 -2.51 -14.11
N GLY A 24 -1.84 -3.85 -14.22
CA GLY A 24 -0.81 -4.70 -14.83
C GLY A 24 0.62 -4.33 -14.42
N ASP A 25 1.44 -4.03 -15.43
CA ASP A 25 2.85 -3.65 -15.29
C ASP A 25 3.11 -2.16 -15.02
N GLN A 26 2.08 -1.31 -15.08
CA GLN A 26 2.18 0.08 -14.68
C GLN A 26 2.21 0.25 -13.15
N GLY A 27 1.76 -0.76 -12.39
CA GLY A 27 1.69 -0.69 -10.94
C GLY A 27 0.62 0.29 -10.43
N CYS A 28 0.40 0.29 -9.12
CA CYS A 28 -0.55 1.23 -8.53
C CYS A 28 0.12 2.59 -8.30
N VAL A 29 -0.48 3.65 -8.84
CA VAL A 29 -0.23 5.05 -8.49
C VAL A 29 -1.45 5.63 -7.75
N PRO A 30 -1.31 6.72 -6.96
CA PRO A 30 -2.47 7.36 -6.34
C PRO A 30 -3.42 7.88 -7.43
N ARG A 31 -4.58 7.25 -7.52
CA ARG A 31 -5.74 7.59 -8.35
C ARG A 31 -6.97 7.14 -7.57
N GLU A 32 -8.15 7.69 -7.88
CA GLU A 32 -9.42 7.32 -7.24
C GLU A 32 -9.87 5.90 -7.67
N ASN A 33 -9.11 4.89 -7.26
CA ASN A 33 -9.32 3.51 -7.62
C ASN A 33 -10.33 2.88 -6.66
N LYS A 34 -11.59 2.78 -7.09
CA LYS A 34 -12.70 2.18 -6.33
C LYS A 34 -12.42 0.74 -5.86
N PHE A 35 -11.45 0.04 -6.45
CA PHE A 35 -11.12 -1.35 -6.11
C PHE A 35 -10.00 -1.51 -5.07
N CYS A 36 -9.31 -0.43 -4.69
CA CYS A 36 -8.22 -0.46 -3.73
C CYS A 36 -8.37 0.70 -2.74
N ALA A 37 -8.87 0.38 -1.54
CA ALA A 37 -9.04 1.35 -0.47
C ALA A 37 -7.73 2.10 -0.14
N VAL A 38 -6.58 1.43 -0.27
CA VAL A 38 -5.26 2.05 -0.04
C VAL A 38 -4.93 3.10 -1.10
N CYS A 39 -5.24 2.85 -2.38
CA CYS A 39 -5.08 3.85 -3.44
C CYS A 39 -5.97 5.07 -3.21
N THR A 40 -7.25 4.83 -2.88
CA THR A 40 -8.21 5.92 -2.60
C THR A 40 -7.77 6.74 -1.40
N CYS A 41 -7.36 6.08 -0.30
CA CYS A 41 -6.88 6.74 0.90
C CYS A 41 -5.62 7.58 0.64
N ALA A 42 -4.65 7.04 -0.10
CA ALA A 42 -3.44 7.79 -0.47
C ALA A 42 -3.76 9.02 -1.34
N PHE A 43 -4.68 8.87 -2.30
CA PHE A 43 -5.14 9.98 -3.14
C PHE A 43 -5.83 11.07 -2.29
N GLN A 44 -6.75 10.70 -1.40
CA GLN A 44 -7.43 11.64 -0.50
C GLN A 44 -6.47 12.34 0.47
N ARG A 45 -5.44 11.63 0.93
CA ARG A 45 -4.41 12.16 1.82
C ARG A 45 -3.30 12.92 1.09
N GLY A 46 -3.32 12.97 -0.24
CA GLY A 46 -2.31 13.66 -1.06
C GLY A 46 -0.91 13.07 -0.94
N VAL A 47 -0.77 11.80 -0.57
CA VAL A 47 0.52 11.12 -0.44
C VAL A 47 0.75 10.18 -1.62
N ARG A 48 2.01 10.05 -2.05
CA ARG A 48 2.35 9.15 -3.15
C ARG A 48 2.48 7.71 -2.68
N LEU A 49 3.00 7.53 -1.47
CA LEU A 49 3.24 6.23 -0.85
C LEU A 49 2.74 6.25 0.61
N CYS A 50 2.26 5.11 1.10
CA CYS A 50 1.71 5.01 2.44
C CYS A 50 2.73 5.35 3.53
N PHE A 51 4.02 5.06 3.34
CA PHE A 51 5.06 5.44 4.30
C PHE A 51 5.33 6.95 4.37
N GLU A 52 4.89 7.72 3.38
CA GLU A 52 4.91 9.19 3.44
C GLU A 52 3.75 9.71 4.31
N CYS A 53 2.80 8.85 4.72
CA CYS A 53 1.68 9.21 5.57
C CYS A 53 2.09 9.19 7.05
N PRO A 54 1.83 10.27 7.82
CA PRO A 54 2.17 10.32 9.25
C PRO A 54 1.43 9.27 10.08
N ASP A 55 0.24 8.86 9.63
CA ASP A 55 -0.59 7.86 10.32
C ASP A 55 -0.24 6.41 9.96
N PHE A 56 0.71 6.17 9.05
CA PHE A 56 1.07 4.82 8.65
C PHE A 56 1.83 4.07 9.76
N PRO A 57 1.50 2.80 10.06
CA PRO A 57 0.40 2.01 9.52
C PRO A 57 -0.97 2.39 10.14
N CYS A 58 -1.98 2.59 9.30
CA CYS A 58 -3.32 3.05 9.70
C CYS A 58 -4.40 1.97 9.52
N GLU A 59 -5.65 2.29 9.88
CA GLU A 59 -6.79 1.37 9.73
C GLU A 59 -7.00 0.91 8.27
N THR A 60 -6.80 1.77 7.28
CA THR A 60 -6.87 1.38 5.86
C THR A 60 -5.83 0.31 5.52
N THR A 61 -4.63 0.40 6.07
CA THR A 61 -3.60 -0.64 5.85
C THR A 61 -3.92 -1.93 6.62
N ARG A 62 -4.66 -1.85 7.74
CA ARG A 62 -5.14 -3.02 8.49
C ARG A 62 -6.18 -3.84 7.72
N GLN A 63 -7.00 -3.17 6.91
CA GLN A 63 -7.99 -3.78 6.03
C GLN A 63 -7.44 -4.03 4.61
N GLY A 64 -6.17 -3.68 4.38
CA GLY A 64 -5.53 -3.78 3.07
C GLY A 64 -5.14 -5.21 2.69
N PRO A 65 -4.64 -5.41 1.46
CA PRO A 65 -4.21 -6.73 0.98
C PRO A 65 -2.86 -7.21 1.60
N ILE A 66 -2.38 -6.52 2.63
CA ILE A 66 -1.06 -6.70 3.24
C ILE A 66 -1.29 -6.97 4.72
N SER A 67 -0.53 -7.92 5.30
CA SER A 67 -0.56 -8.14 6.74
C SER A 67 -0.23 -6.85 7.50
N TYR A 68 -1.05 -6.51 8.50
CA TYR A 68 -0.83 -5.34 9.34
C TYR A 68 0.49 -5.42 10.10
N ASP A 69 0.87 -6.60 10.59
CA ASP A 69 2.13 -6.83 11.29
C ASP A 69 3.33 -6.52 10.37
N TYR A 70 3.22 -6.86 9.08
CA TYR A 70 4.24 -6.49 8.10
C TYR A 70 4.31 -4.98 7.91
N CYS A 71 3.16 -4.29 7.87
CA CYS A 71 3.13 -2.83 7.83
C CYS A 71 3.76 -2.20 9.09
N GLN A 72 3.58 -2.79 10.27
CA GLN A 72 4.24 -2.35 11.51
C GLN A 72 5.75 -2.52 11.43
N TYR A 73 6.22 -3.71 11.07
CA TYR A 73 7.65 -4.01 10.91
C TYR A 73 8.36 -3.04 9.95
N ILE A 74 7.78 -2.79 8.76
CA ILE A 74 8.40 -1.90 7.77
C ILE A 74 8.24 -0.41 8.10
N SER A 75 7.34 -0.05 9.02
CA SER A 75 7.15 1.37 9.40
C SER A 75 8.34 1.92 10.18
N GLY A 76 9.17 1.05 10.77
CA GLY A 76 10.27 1.45 11.66
C GLY A 76 9.81 2.20 12.91
N LYS A 77 8.49 2.25 13.18
CA LYS A 77 7.91 2.91 14.37
C LYS A 77 7.93 2.02 15.62
N GLU A 78 8.31 0.76 15.47
CA GLU A 78 8.79 -0.05 16.59
C GLU A 78 10.28 0.23 16.76
N SER A 79 10.61 1.08 17.74
CA SER A 79 11.93 1.00 18.36
C SER A 79 11.96 -0.29 19.17
N PRO A 80 12.93 -1.21 18.95
CA PRO A 80 13.12 -2.29 19.91
C PRO A 80 13.51 -1.67 21.25
N ALA A 81 12.72 -1.99 22.28
CA ALA A 81 13.13 -1.86 23.67
C ALA A 81 14.21 -2.90 23.99
#